data_AF-A0A7S2SEL1-F1
#
_entry.id   AF-A0A7S2SEL1-F1
#
_cell.length_a   1.000
_cell.length_b   1.000
_cell.length_c   1.000
_cell.angle_alpha   90.00
_cell.angle_beta   90.00
_cell.angle_gamma   90.00
#
_symmetry.space_group_name_H-M   'P 1'
#
loop_
_entity.id
_entity.type
_entity.pdbx_description
1 polymer ?
#
loop_
_entity_poly.entity_id
_entity_poly.type
_entity_poly.pdbx_seq_one_letter_code
_entity_poly.pdbx_strand_id
1 'polypeptide(L)'
;MGSSYLKGSKSKSKVEEADKFTANVDDDEVARELPEMENAVDSTGELINQQPMYDKMLNSDVSMQLNDMMLTGKVARRSLGPDGKTTGSYDNNPIINSVVYDVDFPYGSSREYSANAIAENMISQADDYGFQTRIMDAIVDSKVDIAVACTKSATFASRKGGHKRIRCTTKGWKLLVKWKNGQSTWVPLKDLKESNPVETAEFAMAKGIADEATFTWWVSYTLKKRYVIICKVQARFRKTTHKYGVELPSSIESAKRLDRMNNNHIWCDALSK
;
A
#
# COMPACT_ATOMS: atom_id res chain seq x y z
N MET A 1 -16.05 -29.84 68.05
CA MET A 1 -16.89 -30.21 66.89
C MET A 1 -16.73 -29.14 65.82
N GLY A 2 -16.41 -29.55 64.59
CA GLY A 2 -16.78 -28.82 63.37
C GLY A 2 -15.95 -27.61 62.95
N SER A 3 -14.91 -27.87 62.15
CA SER A 3 -14.28 -26.94 61.21
C SER A 3 -15.27 -26.43 60.15
N SER A 4 -15.24 -25.14 59.80
CA SER A 4 -15.41 -24.74 58.40
C SER A 4 -14.73 -23.40 58.10
N TYR A 5 -13.64 -23.53 57.34
CA TYR A 5 -13.06 -22.49 56.50
C TYR A 5 -14.03 -22.11 55.38
N LEU A 6 -14.23 -20.81 55.14
CA LEU A 6 -14.68 -20.26 53.85
C LEU A 6 -13.78 -19.04 53.56
N LYS A 7 -12.59 -19.25 52.98
CA LYS A 7 -12.26 -19.11 51.55
C LYS A 7 -12.70 -17.77 50.95
N GLY A 8 -11.69 -16.99 50.57
CA GLY A 8 -11.80 -15.60 50.13
C GLY A 8 -12.53 -15.39 48.81
N SER A 9 -13.16 -14.23 48.70
CA SER A 9 -13.64 -13.66 47.44
C SER A 9 -12.49 -12.90 46.78
N LYS A 10 -11.73 -13.59 45.93
CA LYS A 10 -10.89 -12.95 44.90
C LYS A 10 -11.81 -12.28 43.88
N SER A 11 -12.22 -11.05 44.15
CA SER A 11 -12.88 -10.17 43.18
C SER A 11 -11.83 -9.44 42.32
N LYS A 12 -10.92 -10.15 41.68
CA LYS A 12 -9.87 -9.58 40.79
C LYS A 12 -9.36 -10.66 39.82
N SER A 13 -10.17 -11.06 38.85
CA SER A 13 -9.70 -11.76 37.63
C SER A 13 -10.88 -12.03 36.68
N LYS A 14 -11.49 -11.00 36.10
CA LYS A 14 -12.43 -11.22 34.98
C LYS A 14 -12.47 -10.08 33.96
N VAL A 15 -11.36 -9.34 33.83
CA VAL A 15 -11.26 -8.21 32.88
C VAL A 15 -10.16 -8.41 31.83
N GLU A 16 -9.25 -9.37 31.99
CA GLU A 16 -8.06 -9.44 31.12
C GLU A 16 -8.13 -10.40 29.93
N GLU A 17 -9.24 -11.10 29.69
CA GLU A 17 -9.29 -12.13 28.63
C GLU A 17 -10.07 -11.73 27.36
N ALA A 18 -10.55 -10.49 27.26
CA ALA A 18 -11.38 -10.04 26.13
C ALA A 18 -10.60 -9.42 24.95
N ASP A 19 -9.27 -9.23 25.05
CA ASP A 19 -8.48 -8.50 24.05
C ASP A 19 -7.47 -9.41 23.30
N LYS A 20 -7.75 -10.71 23.20
CA LYS A 20 -7.05 -11.59 22.26
C LYS A 20 -7.56 -11.30 20.84
N PHE A 21 -6.79 -10.48 20.13
CA PHE A 21 -6.94 -10.19 18.72
C PHE A 21 -6.92 -11.49 17.89
N THR A 22 -8.08 -11.90 17.37
CA THR A 22 -8.15 -12.80 16.23
C THR A 22 -8.20 -11.94 14.97
N ALA A 23 -7.12 -11.96 14.19
CA ALA A 23 -7.18 -11.46 12.82
C ALA A 23 -8.24 -12.29 12.09
N ASN A 24 -9.37 -11.68 11.73
CA ASN A 24 -10.33 -12.36 10.87
C ASN A 24 -9.68 -12.49 9.49
N VAL A 25 -9.22 -13.71 9.20
CA VAL A 25 -8.72 -14.11 7.89
C VAL A 25 -9.92 -14.16 6.94
N ASP A 26 -9.77 -13.59 5.74
CA ASP A 26 -10.73 -13.75 4.67
C ASP A 26 -10.59 -15.19 4.15
N ASP A 27 -11.42 -16.09 4.69
CA ASP A 27 -11.35 -17.53 4.42
C ASP A 27 -11.69 -17.88 2.95
N ASP A 28 -12.21 -16.93 2.18
CA ASP A 28 -12.68 -17.19 0.82
C ASP A 28 -11.57 -17.03 -0.25
N GLU A 29 -10.44 -16.35 -0.02
CA GLU A 29 -9.52 -15.95 -1.10
C GLU A 29 -8.40 -16.94 -1.48
N VAL A 30 -8.10 -16.99 -2.79
CA VAL A 30 -6.99 -17.76 -3.39
C VAL A 30 -5.78 -16.86 -3.62
N ALA A 31 -4.56 -17.40 -3.62
CA ALA A 31 -3.33 -16.66 -3.91
C ALA A 31 -3.38 -16.00 -5.30
N ARG A 32 -2.76 -14.81 -5.44
CA ARG A 32 -2.66 -14.13 -6.74
C ARG A 32 -1.72 -14.90 -7.65
N GLU A 33 -2.24 -15.41 -8.75
CA GLU A 33 -1.43 -15.95 -9.83
C GLU A 33 -0.86 -14.78 -10.64
N LEU A 34 0.45 -14.80 -10.87
CA LEU A 34 1.09 -13.84 -11.76
C LEU A 34 0.71 -14.23 -13.20
N PRO A 35 0.23 -13.27 -14.04
CA PRO A 35 -0.07 -13.58 -15.42
C PRO A 35 1.19 -14.06 -16.15
N GLU A 36 1.08 -15.17 -16.89
CA GLU A 36 2.11 -15.59 -17.82
C GLU A 36 2.25 -14.51 -18.91
N MET A 37 3.45 -13.94 -19.09
CA MET A 37 3.69 -12.98 -20.16
C MET A 37 4.00 -13.71 -21.46
N GLU A 38 3.25 -13.42 -22.52
CA GLU A 38 3.49 -13.99 -23.85
C GLU A 38 4.79 -13.44 -24.45
N ASN A 39 5.65 -14.35 -24.92
CA ASN A 39 6.88 -13.98 -25.60
C ASN A 39 6.61 -13.59 -27.05
N ALA A 40 7.04 -12.40 -27.48
CA ALA A 40 7.00 -12.02 -28.89
C ALA A 40 8.07 -12.78 -29.69
N VAL A 41 7.64 -13.52 -30.72
CA VAL A 41 8.51 -14.30 -31.63
C VAL A 41 8.39 -13.76 -33.06
N ASP A 42 9.50 -13.77 -33.82
CA ASP A 42 9.53 -13.35 -35.22
C ASP A 42 8.96 -14.44 -36.15
N SER A 43 8.91 -14.13 -37.44
CA SER A 43 8.50 -15.07 -38.49
C SER A 43 9.37 -16.33 -38.59
N THR A 44 10.53 -16.34 -37.95
CA THR A 44 11.46 -17.50 -37.87
C THR A 44 11.35 -18.27 -36.56
N GLY A 45 10.49 -17.83 -35.62
CA GLY A 45 10.30 -18.45 -34.32
C GLY A 45 11.38 -18.06 -33.28
N GLU A 46 12.26 -17.11 -33.61
CA GLU A 46 13.20 -16.54 -32.66
C GLU A 46 12.52 -15.45 -31.82
N LEU A 47 12.91 -15.36 -30.56
CA LEU A 47 12.38 -14.37 -29.62
C LEU A 47 12.83 -12.96 -30.05
N ILE A 48 11.90 -12.13 -30.56
CA ILE A 48 12.18 -10.73 -30.95
C ILE A 48 12.53 -9.88 -29.72
N ASN A 49 12.09 -10.34 -28.55
CA ASN A 49 12.15 -9.59 -27.32
C ASN A 49 12.73 -10.48 -26.24
N GLN A 50 14.04 -10.77 -26.34
CA GLN A 50 14.82 -11.28 -25.21
C GLN A 50 14.90 -10.17 -24.15
N GLN A 51 13.76 -9.91 -23.49
CA GLN A 51 13.70 -9.09 -22.30
C GLN A 51 14.41 -9.88 -21.22
N PRO A 52 15.56 -9.41 -20.71
CA PRO A 52 16.13 -10.09 -19.58
C PRO A 52 15.12 -10.01 -18.44
N MET A 53 14.78 -11.14 -17.82
CA MET A 53 13.88 -11.21 -16.65
C MET A 53 14.30 -10.27 -15.50
N TYR A 54 15.55 -9.79 -15.53
CA TYR A 54 16.18 -8.92 -14.55
C TYR A 54 16.22 -7.43 -14.94
N ASP A 55 15.54 -7.01 -16.02
CA ASP A 55 15.45 -5.58 -16.35
C ASP A 55 14.60 -4.84 -15.30
N LYS A 56 15.30 -4.14 -14.40
CA LYS A 56 14.69 -3.44 -13.27
C LYS A 56 13.85 -2.22 -13.69
N MET A 57 14.04 -1.72 -14.91
CA MET A 57 13.33 -0.55 -15.41
C MET A 57 11.92 -0.91 -15.91
N LEU A 58 11.73 -2.14 -16.40
CA LEU A 58 10.45 -2.58 -16.93
C LEU A 58 9.37 -2.59 -15.85
N ASN A 59 8.15 -2.22 -16.24
CA ASN A 59 6.99 -2.06 -15.37
C ASN A 59 7.11 -1.00 -14.27
N SER A 60 8.20 -0.22 -14.24
CA SER A 60 8.35 0.89 -13.32
C SER A 60 7.38 2.01 -13.67
N ASP A 61 6.81 2.65 -12.65
CA ASP A 61 5.96 3.81 -12.79
C ASP A 61 6.82 5.08 -12.70
N VAL A 62 6.69 5.99 -13.69
CA VAL A 62 7.55 7.17 -13.83
C VAL A 62 6.71 8.41 -14.11
N SER A 63 6.85 9.47 -13.32
CA SER A 63 6.20 10.77 -13.59
C SER A 63 7.04 11.68 -14.48
N MET A 64 6.82 11.61 -15.80
CA MET A 64 7.57 12.38 -16.80
C MET A 64 6.83 13.64 -17.23
N GLN A 65 7.57 14.67 -17.65
CA GLN A 65 6.98 15.87 -18.25
C GLN A 65 6.55 15.58 -19.69
N LEU A 66 5.24 15.64 -19.95
CA LEU A 66 4.66 15.56 -21.28
C LEU A 66 4.09 16.94 -21.64
N ASN A 67 4.78 17.66 -22.52
CA ASN A 67 4.47 19.06 -22.86
C ASN A 67 4.56 19.92 -21.57
N ASP A 68 3.47 20.60 -21.18
CA ASP A 68 3.41 21.44 -19.97
C ASP A 68 2.85 20.73 -18.73
N MET A 69 2.62 19.41 -18.79
CA MET A 69 2.02 18.65 -17.69
C MET A 69 2.93 17.51 -17.25
N MET A 70 3.06 17.33 -15.93
CA MET A 70 3.64 16.12 -15.36
C MET A 70 2.62 14.98 -15.41
N LEU A 71 2.95 13.90 -16.14
CA LEU A 71 2.10 12.71 -16.25
C LEU A 71 2.87 11.49 -15.79
N THR A 72 2.21 10.64 -15.00
CA THR A 72 2.75 9.33 -14.63
C THR A 72 2.45 8.32 -15.74
N GLY A 73 3.50 7.71 -16.28
CA GLY A 73 3.44 6.63 -17.26
C GLY A 73 4.11 5.37 -16.74
N LYS A 74 3.91 4.26 -17.44
CA LYS A 74 4.50 2.95 -17.12
C LYS A 74 5.54 2.61 -18.18
N VAL A 75 6.74 2.21 -17.75
CA VAL A 75 7.77 1.70 -18.65
C VAL A 75 7.30 0.36 -19.21
N ALA A 76 6.92 0.34 -20.50
CA ALA A 76 6.25 -0.80 -21.11
C ALA A 76 7.24 -1.79 -21.72
N ARG A 77 8.18 -1.28 -22.52
CA ARG A 77 9.15 -2.10 -23.26
C ARG A 77 10.38 -1.29 -23.63
N ARG A 78 11.40 -1.97 -24.15
CA ARG A 78 12.52 -1.30 -24.83
C ARG A 78 12.04 -0.81 -26.19
N SER A 79 12.42 0.40 -26.56
CA SER A 79 12.12 0.93 -27.89
C SER A 79 12.84 0.09 -28.95
N LEU A 80 12.16 -0.13 -30.07
CA LEU A 80 12.68 -0.83 -31.23
C LEU A 80 13.01 0.22 -32.29
N GLY A 81 14.26 0.21 -32.77
CA GLY A 81 14.67 1.05 -33.89
C GLY A 81 13.98 0.66 -35.20
N PRO A 82 14.19 1.40 -36.29
CA PRO A 82 13.61 1.12 -37.60
C PRO A 82 13.88 -0.30 -38.11
N ASP A 83 14.99 -0.90 -37.67
CA ASP A 83 15.44 -2.25 -38.04
C ASP A 83 14.84 -3.36 -37.15
N GLY A 84 13.91 -3.01 -36.25
CA GLY A 84 13.27 -3.97 -35.33
C GLY A 84 14.17 -4.45 -34.18
N LYS A 85 15.37 -3.85 -34.01
CA LYS A 85 16.30 -4.16 -32.92
C LYS A 85 16.28 -3.08 -31.86
N THR A 86 16.49 -3.49 -30.61
CA THR A 86 16.68 -2.55 -29.49
C THR A 86 17.97 -1.76 -29.67
N THR A 87 17.91 -0.45 -29.43
CA THR A 87 19.09 0.41 -29.48
C THR A 87 19.68 0.58 -28.08
N GLY A 88 20.99 0.41 -27.95
CA GLY A 88 21.73 0.56 -26.70
C GLY A 88 22.09 -0.76 -26.01
N SER A 89 23.08 -0.69 -25.11
CA SER A 89 23.49 -1.79 -24.24
C SER A 89 22.86 -1.63 -22.85
N TYR A 90 22.24 -2.70 -22.38
CA TYR A 90 21.66 -2.76 -21.04
C TYR A 90 22.75 -2.85 -19.98
N ASP A 91 22.57 -2.08 -18.90
CA ASP A 91 23.33 -2.22 -17.66
C ASP A 91 22.38 -2.14 -16.46
N ASN A 92 22.72 -2.84 -15.38
CA ASN A 92 21.96 -2.80 -14.13
C ASN A 92 22.08 -1.46 -13.41
N ASN A 93 23.18 -0.73 -13.62
CA ASN A 93 23.33 0.63 -13.14
C ASN A 93 22.66 1.58 -14.15
N PRO A 94 21.56 2.24 -13.76
CA PRO A 94 20.80 3.09 -14.65
C PRO A 94 21.60 4.20 -15.32
N ILE A 95 22.64 4.74 -14.65
CA ILE A 95 23.43 5.89 -15.11
C ILE A 95 24.26 5.57 -16.35
N ILE A 96 24.66 4.31 -16.51
CA ILE A 96 25.46 3.82 -17.63
C ILE A 96 24.64 2.98 -18.60
N ASN A 97 23.34 2.84 -18.35
CA ASN A 97 22.43 2.12 -19.22
C ASN A 97 22.12 3.01 -20.44
N SER A 98 22.41 2.51 -21.63
CA SER A 98 22.23 3.24 -22.89
C SER A 98 20.96 2.84 -23.64
N VAL A 99 20.14 1.98 -23.04
CA VAL A 99 18.87 1.52 -23.63
C VAL A 99 17.83 2.64 -23.64
N VAL A 100 17.03 2.66 -24.70
CA VAL A 100 15.84 3.51 -24.83
C VAL A 100 14.60 2.66 -24.54
N TYR A 101 13.66 3.21 -23.79
CA TYR A 101 12.42 2.55 -23.38
C TYR A 101 11.20 3.34 -23.83
N ASP A 102 10.14 2.62 -24.19
CA ASP A 102 8.80 3.16 -24.41
C ASP A 102 8.08 3.29 -23.07
N VAL A 103 7.64 4.51 -22.75
CA VAL A 103 6.80 4.81 -21.59
C VAL A 103 5.38 5.09 -22.05
N ASP A 104 4.45 4.27 -21.58
CA ASP A 104 3.03 4.39 -21.86
C ASP A 104 2.37 5.33 -20.85
N PHE A 105 1.77 6.42 -21.33
CA PHE A 105 1.01 7.35 -20.51
C PHE A 105 -0.49 7.02 -20.51
N PRO A 106 -1.24 7.47 -19.48
CA PRO A 106 -2.69 7.52 -19.56
C PRO A 106 -3.09 8.26 -20.84
N TYR A 107 -4.16 7.81 -21.51
CA TYR A 107 -4.62 8.24 -22.84
C TYR A 107 -3.94 7.59 -24.06
N GLY A 108 -3.10 6.58 -23.86
CA GLY A 108 -2.59 5.74 -24.95
C GLY A 108 -1.48 6.40 -25.78
N SER A 109 -0.92 7.49 -25.29
CA SER A 109 0.30 8.07 -25.85
C SER A 109 1.52 7.34 -25.29
N SER A 110 2.40 6.85 -26.16
CA SER A 110 3.72 6.31 -25.78
C SER A 110 4.81 7.28 -26.21
N ARG A 111 5.84 7.48 -25.38
CA ARG A 111 7.06 8.22 -25.77
C ARG A 111 8.30 7.45 -25.38
N GLU A 112 9.33 7.64 -26.18
CA GLU A 112 10.66 7.08 -25.96
C GLU A 112 11.44 7.94 -24.97
N TYR A 113 12.04 7.28 -23.97
CA TYR A 113 12.94 7.90 -23.00
C TYR A 113 14.19 7.04 -22.81
N SER A 114 15.33 7.69 -22.58
CA SER A 114 16.56 6.99 -22.21
C SER A 114 16.47 6.43 -20.80
N ALA A 115 17.20 5.34 -20.54
CA ALA A 115 17.31 4.77 -19.21
C ALA A 115 17.77 5.80 -18.16
N ASN A 116 18.70 6.69 -18.51
CA ASN A 116 19.17 7.77 -17.63
C ASN A 116 18.04 8.71 -17.22
N ALA A 117 17.24 9.17 -18.18
CA ALA A 117 16.12 10.09 -17.90
C ALA A 117 15.07 9.43 -16.99
N ILE A 118 14.79 8.14 -17.22
CA ILE A 118 13.91 7.34 -16.37
C ILE A 118 14.51 7.21 -14.97
N ALA A 119 15.80 6.91 -14.85
CA ALA A 119 16.50 6.76 -13.58
C ALA A 119 16.45 8.04 -12.74
N GLU A 120 16.80 9.17 -13.35
CA GLU A 120 16.78 10.49 -12.70
C GLU A 120 15.38 10.82 -12.19
N ASN A 121 14.38 10.49 -12.99
CA ASN A 121 12.98 10.67 -12.63
C ASN A 121 12.55 9.77 -11.45
N MET A 122 12.95 8.50 -11.47
CA MET A 122 12.71 7.55 -10.38
C MET A 122 13.40 7.98 -9.09
N ILE A 123 14.66 8.42 -9.16
CA ILE A 123 15.43 8.92 -8.00
C ILE A 123 14.76 10.18 -7.44
N SER A 124 14.31 11.10 -8.31
CA SER A 124 13.64 12.33 -7.88
C SER A 124 12.27 12.12 -7.24
N GLN A 125 11.63 10.97 -7.51
CA GLN A 125 10.33 10.59 -6.96
C GLN A 125 10.42 9.63 -5.78
N ALA A 126 11.59 9.08 -5.51
CA ALA A 126 11.82 8.25 -4.35
C ALA A 126 11.94 9.11 -3.10
N ASP A 127 11.40 8.61 -1.98
CA ASP A 127 11.68 9.20 -0.67
C ASP A 127 13.14 8.96 -0.26
N ASP A 128 13.56 9.52 0.88
CA ASP A 128 14.91 9.36 1.46
C ASP A 128 15.35 7.88 1.62
N TYR A 129 14.43 6.92 1.47
CA TYR A 129 14.65 5.49 1.60
C TYR A 129 14.55 4.73 0.26
N GLY A 130 14.39 5.41 -0.86
CA GLY A 130 14.33 4.77 -2.18
C GLY A 130 12.94 4.22 -2.55
N PHE A 131 11.89 4.50 -1.76
CA PHE A 131 10.54 4.03 -2.05
C PHE A 131 9.70 5.12 -2.74
N GLN A 132 9.08 4.74 -3.86
CA GLN A 132 8.06 5.56 -4.50
C GLN A 132 6.76 5.40 -3.70
N THR A 133 6.50 6.31 -2.76
CA THR A 133 5.25 6.28 -2.00
C THR A 133 4.13 6.85 -2.87
N ARG A 134 3.33 5.98 -3.49
CA ARG A 134 2.02 6.38 -4.04
C ARG A 134 1.10 6.76 -2.88
N ILE A 135 1.07 8.05 -2.57
CA ILE A 135 0.19 8.58 -1.52
C ILE A 135 -1.23 8.65 -2.09
N MET A 136 -2.14 7.92 -1.46
CA MET A 136 -3.57 8.01 -1.75
C MET A 136 -4.10 9.40 -1.37
N ASP A 137 -4.91 9.99 -2.25
CA ASP A 137 -5.59 11.26 -1.99
C ASP A 137 -6.99 11.03 -1.43
N ALA A 138 -7.83 10.31 -2.18
CA ALA A 138 -9.21 10.03 -1.78
C ALA A 138 -9.78 8.79 -2.50
N ILE A 139 -10.81 8.18 -1.91
CA ILE A 139 -11.63 7.17 -2.59
C ILE A 139 -12.82 7.89 -3.22
N VAL A 140 -12.99 7.73 -4.53
CA VAL A 140 -13.97 8.48 -5.32
C VAL A 140 -15.22 7.64 -5.59
N ASP A 141 -15.04 6.37 -5.94
CA ASP A 141 -16.15 5.51 -6.35
C ASP A 141 -15.96 4.05 -5.94
N SER A 142 -17.00 3.24 -6.10
CA SER A 142 -17.00 1.81 -5.80
C SER A 142 -17.74 1.03 -6.87
N LYS A 143 -17.15 -0.08 -7.29
CA LYS A 143 -17.75 -1.05 -8.19
C LYS A 143 -17.93 -2.38 -7.45
N VAL A 144 -19.13 -2.93 -7.58
CA VAL A 144 -19.48 -4.26 -7.06
C VAL A 144 -19.69 -5.20 -8.23
N ASP A 145 -19.09 -6.39 -8.14
CA ASP A 145 -19.38 -7.52 -9.00
C ASP A 145 -20.45 -8.39 -8.33
N ILE A 146 -21.68 -8.29 -8.81
CA ILE A 146 -22.86 -8.94 -8.22
C ILE A 146 -22.73 -10.46 -8.28
N ALA A 147 -21.99 -11.01 -9.24
CA ALA A 147 -21.82 -12.46 -9.38
C ALA A 147 -20.95 -13.07 -8.28
N VAL A 148 -20.03 -12.27 -7.72
CA VAL A 148 -19.02 -12.72 -6.74
C VAL A 148 -19.28 -12.14 -5.35
N ALA A 149 -19.88 -10.95 -5.26
CA ALA A 149 -20.11 -10.26 -4.00
C ALA A 149 -21.16 -10.97 -3.13
N CYS A 150 -20.87 -11.08 -1.83
CA CYS A 150 -21.85 -11.61 -0.88
C CYS A 150 -22.96 -10.58 -0.60
N THR A 151 -24.20 -10.99 -0.82
CA THR A 151 -25.39 -10.19 -0.51
C THR A 151 -25.64 -10.11 1.00
N LYS A 152 -26.33 -9.06 1.46
CA LYS A 152 -26.76 -8.87 2.86
C LYS A 152 -27.44 -10.10 3.49
N SER A 153 -28.20 -10.87 2.73
CA SER A 153 -28.86 -12.09 3.20
C SER A 153 -27.89 -13.23 3.55
N ALA A 154 -26.71 -13.26 2.92
CA ALA A 154 -25.67 -14.27 3.11
C ALA A 154 -24.64 -13.87 4.19
N THR A 155 -24.86 -12.76 4.90
CA THR A 155 -23.94 -12.22 5.93
C THR A 155 -23.72 -13.19 7.09
N PHE A 156 -24.71 -14.03 7.42
CA PHE A 156 -24.62 -14.96 8.54
C PHE A 156 -24.40 -16.39 8.03
N ALA A 157 -23.22 -16.94 8.28
CA ALA A 157 -22.93 -18.34 8.06
C ALA A 157 -23.36 -19.16 9.29
N SER A 158 -24.20 -20.16 9.07
CA SER A 158 -24.64 -21.10 10.12
C SER A 158 -23.64 -22.25 10.26
N ARG A 159 -23.09 -22.44 11.47
CA ARG A 159 -22.27 -23.62 11.78
C ARG A 159 -23.17 -24.80 12.18
N LYS A 160 -22.70 -26.04 11.95
CA LYS A 160 -23.19 -27.25 12.65
C LYS A 160 -23.01 -27.03 14.17
N GLY A 161 -24.07 -26.62 14.87
CA GLY A 161 -24.04 -26.25 16.29
C GLY A 161 -24.79 -24.96 16.66
N GLY A 162 -25.45 -24.28 15.72
CA GLY A 162 -26.42 -23.21 16.02
C GLY A 162 -25.84 -21.81 16.29
N HIS A 163 -24.51 -21.68 16.43
CA HIS A 163 -23.88 -20.37 16.49
C HIS A 163 -23.77 -19.74 15.09
N LYS A 164 -24.36 -18.54 14.94
CA LYS A 164 -24.25 -17.71 13.73
C LYS A 164 -22.94 -16.93 13.78
N ARG A 165 -22.07 -17.09 12.79
CA ARG A 165 -20.88 -16.25 12.60
C ARG A 165 -21.10 -15.35 11.40
N ILE A 166 -20.62 -14.10 11.49
CA ILE A 166 -20.61 -13.20 10.33
C ILE A 166 -19.58 -13.72 9.32
N ARG A 167 -19.97 -13.90 8.06
CA ARG A 167 -19.07 -14.25 6.97
C ARG A 167 -18.17 -13.04 6.67
N CYS A 168 -16.87 -13.23 6.80
CA CYS A 168 -15.88 -12.17 6.57
C CYS A 168 -15.35 -12.32 5.13
N THR A 169 -15.86 -11.52 4.20
CA THR A 169 -15.43 -11.57 2.79
C THR A 169 -15.27 -10.18 2.20
N THR A 170 -14.20 -9.97 1.43
CA THR A 170 -13.93 -8.73 0.68
C THR A 170 -14.05 -8.91 -0.84
N LYS A 171 -14.43 -10.11 -1.28
CA LYS A 171 -14.57 -10.46 -2.69
C LYS A 171 -15.67 -9.67 -3.40
N GLY A 172 -15.43 -9.41 -4.69
CA GLY A 172 -16.38 -8.73 -5.56
C GLY A 172 -16.41 -7.22 -5.42
N TRP A 173 -15.59 -6.63 -4.54
CA TRP A 173 -15.51 -5.18 -4.35
C TRP A 173 -14.21 -4.60 -4.87
N LYS A 174 -14.33 -3.56 -5.72
CA LYS A 174 -13.23 -2.70 -6.15
C LYS A 174 -13.60 -1.25 -5.87
N LEU A 175 -12.65 -0.47 -5.37
CA LEU A 175 -12.82 0.97 -5.12
C LEU A 175 -11.93 1.77 -6.06
N LEU A 176 -12.45 2.89 -6.55
CA LEU A 176 -11.71 3.83 -7.38
C LEU A 176 -10.94 4.77 -6.46
N VAL A 177 -9.63 4.63 -6.45
CA VAL A 177 -8.71 5.41 -5.64
C VAL A 177 -8.13 6.51 -6.49
N LYS A 178 -8.28 7.76 -6.06
CA LYS A 178 -7.54 8.90 -6.58
C LYS A 178 -6.24 9.04 -5.80
N TRP A 179 -5.15 9.13 -6.52
CA TRP A 179 -3.80 9.30 -6.00
C TRP A 179 -3.42 10.78 -6.01
N LYS A 180 -2.45 11.18 -5.17
CA LYS A 180 -1.97 12.57 -5.09
C LYS A 180 -1.38 13.09 -6.41
N ASN A 181 -0.88 12.20 -7.27
CA ASN A 181 -0.42 12.53 -8.62
C ASN A 181 -1.57 12.78 -9.61
N GLY A 182 -2.83 12.77 -9.16
CA GLY A 182 -4.02 13.01 -9.98
C GLY A 182 -4.52 11.78 -10.73
N GLN A 183 -3.80 10.67 -10.73
CA GLN A 183 -4.26 9.43 -11.35
C GLN A 183 -5.39 8.78 -10.53
N SER A 184 -6.20 7.96 -11.19
CA SER A 184 -7.22 7.15 -10.54
C SER A 184 -7.12 5.70 -10.96
N THR A 185 -7.09 4.76 -10.01
CA THR A 185 -7.03 3.32 -10.31
C THR A 185 -8.07 2.54 -9.52
N TRP A 186 -8.57 1.46 -10.11
CA TRP A 186 -9.46 0.51 -9.43
C TRP A 186 -8.64 -0.45 -8.58
N VAL A 187 -8.75 -0.31 -7.26
CA VAL A 187 -8.03 -1.13 -6.29
C VAL A 187 -8.99 -2.13 -5.63
N PRO A 188 -8.61 -3.42 -5.51
CA PRO A 188 -9.40 -4.40 -4.75
C PRO A 188 -9.60 -3.97 -3.30
N LEU A 189 -10.78 -4.21 -2.74
CA LEU A 189 -11.09 -3.80 -1.37
C LEU A 189 -10.16 -4.43 -0.33
N LYS A 190 -9.68 -5.66 -0.56
CA LYS A 190 -8.71 -6.33 0.31
C LYS A 190 -7.47 -5.46 0.53
N ASP A 191 -6.88 -4.98 -0.55
CA ASP A 191 -5.64 -4.18 -0.48
C ASP A 191 -5.87 -2.88 0.26
N LEU A 192 -7.03 -2.24 0.03
CA LEU A 192 -7.40 -0.99 0.70
C LEU A 192 -7.70 -1.17 2.19
N LYS A 193 -8.30 -2.30 2.57
CA LYS A 193 -8.52 -2.62 3.98
C LYS A 193 -7.20 -2.82 4.74
N GLU A 194 -6.16 -3.32 4.07
CA GLU A 194 -4.85 -3.53 4.68
C GLU A 194 -3.99 -2.25 4.68
N SER A 195 -4.02 -1.48 3.60
CA SER A 195 -3.23 -0.26 3.43
C SER A 195 -3.86 0.98 4.08
N ASN A 196 -5.14 1.24 3.78
CA ASN A 196 -5.88 2.45 4.14
C ASN A 196 -7.26 2.11 4.75
N PRO A 197 -7.29 1.44 5.92
CA PRO A 197 -8.54 1.00 6.54
C PRO A 197 -9.44 2.15 6.97
N VAL A 198 -8.87 3.27 7.44
CA VAL A 198 -9.65 4.39 8.00
C VAL A 198 -10.41 5.10 6.90
N GLU A 199 -9.72 5.46 5.82
CA GLU A 199 -10.27 6.17 4.68
C GLU A 199 -11.34 5.31 3.99
N THR A 200 -11.12 4.00 3.90
CA THR A 200 -12.09 3.06 3.35
C THR A 200 -13.36 2.97 4.21
N ALA A 201 -13.20 2.98 5.54
CA ALA A 201 -14.33 2.94 6.47
C ALA A 201 -15.16 4.24 6.43
N GLU A 202 -14.50 5.39 6.32
CA GLU A 202 -15.17 6.68 6.18
C GLU A 202 -15.94 6.78 4.85
N PHE A 203 -15.33 6.32 3.75
CA PHE A 203 -15.98 6.24 2.45
C PHE A 203 -17.21 5.33 2.49
N ALA A 204 -17.11 4.16 3.12
CA ALA A 204 -18.23 3.22 3.23
C ALA A 204 -19.43 3.81 4.00
N MET A 205 -19.16 4.57 5.06
CA MET A 205 -20.21 5.29 5.81
C MET A 205 -20.82 6.41 4.98
N ALA A 206 -19.99 7.22 4.31
CA ALA A 206 -20.46 8.34 3.51
C ALA A 206 -21.35 7.90 2.33
N LYS A 207 -21.02 6.77 1.70
CA LYS A 207 -21.79 6.18 0.58
C LYS A 207 -22.98 5.32 1.04
N GLY A 208 -23.14 5.08 2.34
CA GLY A 208 -24.24 4.26 2.88
C GLY A 208 -24.10 2.76 2.59
N ILE A 209 -22.89 2.29 2.29
CA ILE A 209 -22.59 0.86 2.00
C ILE A 209 -22.00 0.13 3.20
N ALA A 210 -21.89 0.79 4.36
CA ALA A 210 -21.32 0.21 5.57
C ALA A 210 -22.08 -1.04 6.09
N ASP A 211 -23.38 -1.14 5.79
CA ASP A 211 -24.25 -2.25 6.18
C ASP A 211 -24.16 -3.48 5.25
N GLU A 212 -23.36 -3.41 4.18
CA GLU A 212 -23.13 -4.58 3.34
C GLU A 212 -22.31 -5.64 4.08
N ALA A 213 -22.50 -6.90 3.70
CA ALA A 213 -21.84 -8.06 4.33
C ALA A 213 -20.32 -7.88 4.43
N THR A 214 -19.74 -7.25 3.41
CA THR A 214 -18.31 -7.01 3.27
C THR A 214 -17.74 -5.95 4.23
N PHE A 215 -18.54 -4.94 4.61
CA PHE A 215 -18.09 -3.80 5.43
C PHE A 215 -18.49 -3.94 6.91
N THR A 216 -19.63 -4.56 7.17
CA THR A 216 -20.29 -4.61 8.49
C THR A 216 -19.36 -5.09 9.62
N TRP A 217 -18.52 -6.09 9.36
CA TRP A 217 -17.73 -6.76 10.39
C TRP A 217 -16.48 -5.99 10.84
N TRP A 218 -16.06 -4.95 10.12
CA TRP A 218 -14.83 -4.20 10.46
C TRP A 218 -14.97 -2.68 10.43
N VAL A 219 -15.86 -2.11 9.60
CA VAL A 219 -16.00 -0.64 9.46
C VAL A 219 -16.27 0.04 10.80
N SER A 220 -17.25 -0.48 11.56
CA SER A 220 -17.58 0.05 12.89
C SER A 220 -16.39 0.02 13.86
N TYR A 221 -15.58 -1.03 13.80
CA TYR A 221 -14.40 -1.18 14.66
C TYR A 221 -13.30 -0.20 14.27
N THR A 222 -13.03 -0.07 12.97
CA THR A 222 -12.02 0.84 12.43
C THR A 222 -12.32 2.29 12.77
N LEU A 223 -13.58 2.72 12.65
CA LEU A 223 -13.98 4.09 12.98
C LEU A 223 -13.83 4.38 14.49
N LYS A 224 -14.23 3.44 15.35
CA LYS A 224 -14.04 3.56 16.80
C LYS A 224 -12.56 3.69 17.18
N LYS A 225 -11.66 2.97 16.48
CA LYS A 225 -10.22 3.00 16.74
C LYS A 225 -9.43 3.93 15.80
N ARG A 226 -10.11 4.82 15.05
CA ARG A 226 -9.50 5.69 14.05
C ARG A 226 -8.25 6.42 14.56
N TYR A 227 -8.37 7.09 15.70
CA TYR A 227 -7.25 7.83 16.31
C TYR A 227 -6.07 6.92 16.63
N VAL A 228 -6.33 5.76 17.24
CA VAL A 228 -5.30 4.77 17.60
C VAL A 228 -4.58 4.23 16.35
N ILE A 229 -5.33 3.96 15.27
CA ILE A 229 -4.77 3.50 14.01
C ILE A 229 -3.87 4.58 13.39
N ILE A 230 -4.35 5.83 13.31
CA ILE A 230 -3.58 6.96 12.78
C ILE A 230 -2.29 7.17 13.59
N CYS A 231 -2.37 7.17 14.92
CA CYS A 231 -1.18 7.31 15.78
C CYS A 231 -0.15 6.21 15.53
N LYS A 232 -0.58 4.94 15.40
CA LYS A 232 0.33 3.81 15.11
C LYS A 232 0.93 3.91 13.72
N VAL A 233 0.17 4.36 12.73
CA VAL A 233 0.67 4.58 11.36
C VAL A 233 1.72 5.70 11.36
N GLN A 234 1.42 6.86 11.95
CA GLN A 234 2.37 7.96 12.06
C GLN A 234 3.66 7.58 12.79
N ALA A 235 3.57 6.78 13.86
CA ALA A 235 4.74 6.28 14.56
C ALA A 235 5.66 5.41 13.65
N ARG A 236 5.08 4.65 12.71
CA ARG A 236 5.86 3.87 11.73
C ARG A 236 6.51 4.73 10.65
N PHE A 237 5.91 5.87 10.30
CA PHE A 237 6.47 6.82 9.33
C PHE A 237 7.56 7.71 9.93
N ARG A 238 7.58 7.93 11.25
CA ARG A 238 8.61 8.71 11.97
C ARG A 238 9.95 7.96 12.11
N LYS A 239 10.39 7.23 11.07
CA LYS A 239 11.66 6.48 11.07
C LYS A 239 12.87 7.29 10.65
N THR A 240 12.69 8.57 10.28
CA THR A 240 13.79 9.50 10.04
C THR A 240 14.59 9.67 11.31
N THR A 241 15.64 8.87 11.44
CA THR A 241 16.61 8.97 12.55
C THR A 241 17.45 10.22 12.42
N HIS A 242 17.67 10.71 11.19
CA HIS A 242 18.53 11.86 10.90
C HIS A 242 17.87 12.78 9.88
N LYS A 243 17.94 14.10 10.10
CA LYS A 243 17.57 15.12 9.12
C LYS A 243 18.75 16.05 8.91
N TYR A 244 19.19 16.21 7.67
CA TYR A 244 20.41 16.95 7.31
C TYR A 244 21.67 16.50 8.09
N GLY A 245 21.81 15.19 8.33
CA GLY A 245 22.94 14.61 9.07
C GLY A 245 22.88 14.79 10.59
N VAL A 246 21.83 15.41 11.14
CA VAL A 246 21.62 15.57 12.59
C VAL A 246 20.59 14.55 13.07
N GLU A 247 20.91 13.77 14.11
CA GLU A 247 19.97 12.83 14.71
C GLU A 247 18.76 13.58 15.29
N LEU A 248 17.54 13.17 14.93
CA LEU A 248 16.30 13.78 15.42
C LEU A 248 15.82 13.07 16.70
N PRO A 249 15.47 13.81 17.76
CA PRO A 249 14.92 13.21 18.96
C PRO A 249 13.51 12.66 18.70
N SER A 250 13.32 11.38 19.01
CA SER A 250 12.01 10.71 18.94
C SER A 250 11.20 10.81 20.24
N SER A 251 11.85 11.22 21.35
CA SER A 251 11.25 11.42 22.67
C SER A 251 11.98 12.53 23.44
N ILE A 252 11.38 13.03 24.53
CA ILE A 252 12.01 14.02 25.43
C ILE A 252 13.31 13.47 26.02
N GLU A 253 13.35 12.17 26.32
CA GLU A 253 14.56 11.51 26.83
C GLU A 253 15.66 11.44 25.77
N SER A 254 15.27 11.14 24.53
CA SER A 254 16.18 11.19 23.37
C SER A 254 16.72 12.59 23.12
N ALA A 255 15.91 13.64 23.27
CA ALA A 255 16.34 15.04 23.19
C ALA A 255 17.41 15.37 24.24
N LYS A 256 17.16 15.05 25.51
CA LYS A 256 18.12 15.25 26.61
C LYS A 256 19.40 14.44 26.45
N ARG A 257 19.31 13.25 25.81
CA ARG A 257 20.48 12.42 25.49
C ARG A 257 21.31 13.09 24.40
N LEU A 258 20.69 13.55 23.32
CA LEU A 258 21.37 14.20 22.19
C LEU A 258 22.06 15.49 22.61
N ASP A 259 21.40 16.30 23.42
CA ASP A 259 21.97 17.53 24.00
C ASP A 259 23.24 17.22 24.83
N ARG A 260 23.21 16.16 25.65
CA ARG A 260 24.40 15.71 26.40
C ARG A 260 25.52 15.19 25.50
N MET A 261 25.20 14.42 24.46
CA MET A 261 26.21 13.85 23.55
C MET A 261 26.88 14.93 22.70
N ASN A 262 26.10 15.92 22.24
CA ASN A 262 26.60 17.03 21.43
C ASN A 262 27.11 18.22 22.25
N ASN A 263 27.09 18.11 23.58
CA ASN A 263 27.47 19.14 24.54
C ASN A 263 26.77 20.50 24.27
N ASN A 264 25.48 20.47 23.97
CA ASN A 264 24.63 21.62 23.68
C ASN A 264 23.23 21.48 24.31
N HIS A 265 22.37 22.49 24.15
CA HIS A 265 21.01 22.52 24.73
C HIS A 265 19.92 22.80 23.68
N ILE A 266 20.23 22.57 22.41
CA ILE A 266 19.40 23.01 21.28
C ILE A 266 18.01 22.37 21.33
N TRP A 267 17.91 21.09 21.72
CA TRP A 267 16.64 20.40 21.77
C TRP A 267 15.83 20.73 23.03
N CYS A 268 16.49 20.88 24.19
CA CYS A 268 15.82 21.30 25.43
C CYS A 268 15.28 22.74 25.32
N ASP A 269 16.03 23.66 24.73
CA ASP A 269 15.62 25.06 24.53
C ASP A 269 14.43 25.18 23.56
N ALA A 270 14.29 24.25 22.63
CA ALA A 270 13.14 24.18 21.72
C ALA A 270 11.86 23.67 22.40
N LEU A 271 11.97 22.91 23.50
CA LEU A 271 10.82 22.42 24.27
C LEU A 271 10.27 23.45 25.25
N SER A 272 11.06 24.45 25.62
CA SER A 272 10.71 25.51 26.57
C SER A 272 10.09 26.76 25.90
N LYS A 273 9.88 26.73 24.58
CA LYS A 273 9.14 27.74 23.81
C LYS A 273 7.73 27.27 23.50
#